data_AF-A0A6B2G7L3-F1
#
_entry.id   AF-A0A6B2G7L3-F1
#
_cell.length_a   1.000
_cell.length_b   1.000
_cell.length_c   1.000
_cell.angle_alpha   90.00
_cell.angle_beta   90.00
_cell.angle_gamma   90.00
#
_symmetry.space_group_name_H-M   'P 1'
#
loop_
_entity.id
_entity.type
_entity.pdbx_description
1 polymer ?
#
loop_
_entity_poly.entity_id
_entity_poly.type
_entity_poly.pdbx_seq_one_letter_code
_entity_poly.pdbx_strand_id
1 'polypeptide(L)'
;IASVLIKEVYCVSPSRLLTLLGQSLRWQKTQGLLLPGTKVDLFRGRAIMTEFTEETFPKQLGLSIEFPPNTHPQVLAFSLDGQYLVSGSSDGFIEIWNFITGKLRKDLK
;
A
#
# COMPACT_ATOMS: atom_id res chain seq x y z
N ILE A 1 -14.25 -21.40 48.82
CA ILE A 1 -13.62 -20.28 48.09
C ILE A 1 -12.49 -20.78 47.18
N ALA A 2 -11.45 -21.45 47.71
CA ALA A 2 -10.34 -21.98 46.89
C ALA A 2 -10.75 -22.97 45.77
N SER A 3 -11.72 -23.84 46.02
CA SER A 3 -12.22 -24.81 45.02
C SER A 3 -13.00 -24.19 43.86
N VAL A 4 -13.55 -22.99 44.03
CA VAL A 4 -14.26 -22.25 42.98
C VAL A 4 -13.24 -21.59 42.04
N LEU A 5 -12.14 -21.06 42.59
CA LEU A 5 -11.08 -20.40 41.83
C LEU A 5 -10.29 -21.35 40.91
N ILE A 6 -10.14 -22.62 41.28
CA ILE A 6 -9.44 -23.62 40.47
C ILE A 6 -10.16 -23.88 39.12
N LYS A 7 -11.48 -23.71 39.06
CA LYS A 7 -12.24 -23.87 37.80
C LYS A 7 -12.05 -22.71 36.82
N GLU A 8 -11.65 -21.54 37.32
CA GLU A 8 -11.43 -20.32 36.54
C GLU A 8 -9.99 -20.19 36.02
N VAL A 9 -9.06 -20.99 36.54
CA VAL A 9 -7.64 -20.92 36.17
C VAL A 9 -7.26 -22.14 35.34
N TYR A 10 -6.87 -21.88 34.10
CA TYR A 10 -6.40 -22.91 33.18
C TYR A 10 -4.88 -22.79 32.98
N CYS A 11 -4.16 -23.89 33.23
CA CYS A 11 -2.74 -23.99 32.90
C CYS A 11 -2.59 -24.20 31.40
N VAL A 12 -1.99 -23.24 30.72
CA VAL A 12 -1.66 -23.37 29.30
C VAL A 12 -0.16 -23.63 29.14
N SER A 13 0.19 -24.51 28.21
CA SER A 13 1.57 -24.68 27.77
C SER A 13 2.20 -23.33 27.39
N PRO A 14 3.48 -23.07 27.75
CA PRO A 14 4.14 -21.83 27.39
C PRO A 14 4.11 -21.64 25.87
N SER A 15 4.01 -20.38 25.44
CA SER A 15 4.02 -20.01 24.01
C SER A 15 2.89 -20.61 23.17
N ARG A 16 1.74 -20.98 23.79
CA ARG A 16 0.59 -21.58 23.09
C ARG A 16 0.14 -20.82 21.84
N LEU A 17 0.12 -19.49 21.91
CA LEU A 17 -0.24 -18.63 20.78
C LEU A 17 0.72 -18.84 19.60
N LEU A 18 2.02 -18.91 19.86
CA LEU A 18 3.04 -19.16 18.83
C LEU A 18 2.91 -20.58 18.25
N THR A 19 2.59 -21.57 19.09
CA THR A 19 2.33 -22.94 18.64
C THR A 19 1.12 -23.00 17.71
N LEU A 20 0.02 -22.33 18.07
CA LEU A 20 -1.19 -22.27 17.25
C LEU A 20 -0.93 -21.52 15.93
N LEU A 21 -0.17 -20.42 15.96
CA LEU A 21 0.25 -19.71 14.75
C LEU A 21 1.11 -20.60 13.83
N GLY A 22 2.04 -21.37 14.39
CA GLY A 22 2.84 -22.32 13.61
C GLY A 22 1.99 -23.41 12.97
N GLN A 23 0.97 -23.91 13.69
CA GLN A 23 0.03 -24.91 13.16
C GLN A 23 -0.85 -24.35 12.05
N SER A 24 -1.38 -23.13 12.20
CA SER A 24 -2.21 -22.50 11.16
C SER A 24 -1.42 -22.22 9.88
N LEU A 25 -0.15 -21.78 9.98
CA LEU A 25 0.70 -21.57 8.81
C LEU A 25 1.00 -22.86 8.05
N ARG A 26 1.27 -23.96 8.77
CA ARG A 26 1.45 -25.29 8.16
C ARG A 26 0.20 -25.72 7.41
N TRP A 27 -0.98 -25.52 8.01
CA TRP A 27 -2.26 -25.81 7.36
C TRP A 27 -2.44 -25.00 6.07
N GLN A 28 -2.19 -23.68 6.11
CA GLN A 28 -2.29 -22.83 4.92
C GLN A 28 -1.34 -23.29 3.79
N LYS A 29 -0.12 -23.74 4.13
CA LYS A 29 0.82 -24.31 3.16
C LYS A 29 0.29 -25.61 2.52
N THR A 30 -0.34 -26.49 3.31
CA THR A 30 -0.94 -27.74 2.77
C THR A 30 -2.16 -27.49 1.89
N GLN A 31 -2.88 -26.40 2.13
CA GLN A 31 -4.04 -25.99 1.32
C GLN A 31 -3.63 -25.23 0.05
N GLY A 32 -2.33 -25.03 -0.21
CA GLY A 32 -1.84 -24.28 -1.38
C GLY A 32 -2.06 -22.76 -1.30
N LEU A 33 -2.49 -22.24 -0.14
CA LEU A 33 -2.70 -20.81 0.08
C LEU A 33 -1.37 -20.03 0.20
N LEU A 34 -0.27 -20.74 0.44
CA LEU A 34 1.08 -20.18 0.54
C LEU A 34 2.00 -20.87 -0.49
N LEU A 35 2.45 -20.11 -1.50
CA LEU A 35 3.41 -20.58 -2.49
C LEU A 35 4.79 -20.83 -1.83
N PRO A 36 5.53 -21.88 -2.21
CA PRO A 36 6.91 -22.09 -1.74
C PRO A 36 7.78 -20.86 -2.05
N GLY A 37 8.41 -20.28 -1.02
CA GLY A 37 9.24 -19.07 -1.15
C GLY A 37 8.57 -17.75 -0.72
N THR A 38 7.28 -17.76 -0.37
CA THR A 38 6.61 -16.59 0.19
C THR A 38 7.15 -16.25 1.58
N LYS A 39 7.65 -15.02 1.77
CA LYS A 39 7.95 -14.48 3.10
C LYS A 39 6.61 -14.22 3.80
N VAL A 40 6.29 -15.03 4.79
CA VAL A 40 5.04 -14.93 5.56
C VAL A 40 5.18 -13.78 6.57
N ASP A 41 4.43 -12.71 6.36
CA ASP A 41 4.22 -11.68 7.38
C ASP A 41 2.93 -11.97 8.15
N LEU A 42 3.08 -12.37 9.41
CA LEU A 42 1.99 -12.77 10.30
C LEU A 42 1.02 -11.63 10.64
N PHE A 43 1.41 -10.37 10.42
CA PHE A 43 0.61 -9.20 10.80
C PHE A 43 -0.26 -8.67 9.67
N ARG A 44 0.00 -9.04 8.41
CA ARG A 44 -0.71 -8.48 7.25
C ARG A 44 -1.84 -9.36 6.72
N GLY A 45 -1.99 -10.59 7.23
CA GLY A 45 -3.11 -11.48 6.89
C GLY A 45 -3.19 -11.88 5.41
N ARG A 46 -2.16 -11.57 4.61
CA ARG A 46 -2.01 -11.94 3.20
C ARG A 46 -0.56 -12.36 3.00
N ALA A 47 -0.34 -13.44 2.25
CA ALA A 47 0.96 -13.66 1.64
C ALA A 47 1.30 -12.38 0.90
N ILE A 48 2.31 -11.65 1.36
CA ILE A 48 2.77 -10.49 0.63
C ILE A 48 3.30 -11.11 -0.67
N MET A 49 2.54 -10.99 -1.76
CA MET A 49 3.16 -10.88 -3.06
C MET A 49 3.98 -9.62 -2.95
N THR A 50 5.21 -9.79 -2.46
CA THR A 50 6.19 -8.75 -2.56
C THR A 50 6.47 -8.70 -4.04
N GLU A 51 5.67 -7.93 -4.76
CA GLU A 51 6.26 -7.03 -5.73
C GLU A 51 7.22 -6.15 -4.91
N PHE A 52 8.39 -6.72 -4.58
CA PHE A 52 9.63 -5.97 -4.52
C PHE A 52 9.86 -5.56 -5.97
N THR A 53 9.03 -4.65 -6.48
CA THR A 53 9.49 -3.79 -7.55
C THR A 53 10.64 -3.06 -6.89
N GLU A 54 11.87 -3.47 -7.21
CA GLU A 54 13.02 -2.64 -6.92
C GLU A 54 12.65 -1.23 -7.37
N GLU A 55 12.74 -0.26 -6.47
CA GLU A 55 12.52 1.16 -6.79
C GLU A 55 13.63 1.59 -7.76
N THR A 56 13.43 1.21 -9.01
CA THR A 56 14.28 1.57 -10.12
C THR A 56 13.80 2.93 -10.60
N PHE A 57 14.76 3.79 -10.91
CA PHE A 57 14.46 5.07 -11.54
C PHE A 57 13.65 4.83 -12.83
N PRO A 58 12.69 5.71 -13.15
CA PRO A 58 11.90 5.58 -14.36
C PRO A 58 12.83 5.64 -15.58
N LYS A 59 12.82 4.59 -16.40
CA LYS A 59 13.62 4.50 -17.64
C LYS A 59 12.86 4.95 -18.89
N GLN A 60 11.54 5.03 -18.79
CA GLN A 60 10.65 5.32 -19.91
C GLN A 60 9.67 6.42 -19.52
N LEU A 61 9.37 7.29 -20.48
CA LEU A 61 8.32 8.30 -20.35
C LEU A 61 6.97 7.60 -20.52
N GLY A 62 6.17 7.54 -19.46
CA GLY A 62 4.86 6.89 -19.48
C GLY A 62 3.74 7.77 -20.04
N LEU A 63 3.82 9.09 -19.82
CA LEU A 63 2.74 10.02 -20.14
C LEU A 63 3.30 11.40 -20.48
N SER A 64 2.69 12.07 -21.46
CA SER A 64 2.91 13.48 -21.76
C SER A 64 1.60 14.25 -21.54
N ILE A 65 1.66 15.36 -20.81
CA ILE A 65 0.52 16.24 -20.58
C ILE A 65 0.65 17.42 -21.54
N GLU A 66 -0.35 17.62 -22.40
CA GLU A 66 -0.39 18.75 -23.32
C GLU A 66 -1.09 19.94 -22.68
N PHE A 67 -0.38 21.05 -22.57
CA PHE A 67 -0.91 22.31 -22.06
C PHE A 67 -1.64 23.09 -23.17
N PRO A 68 -2.63 23.92 -22.82
CA PRO A 68 -3.27 24.81 -23.79
C PRO A 68 -2.25 25.73 -24.49
N PRO A 69 -2.51 26.14 -25.74
CA PRO A 69 -1.66 27.10 -26.42
C PRO A 69 -1.64 28.43 -25.65
N ASN A 70 -0.43 28.95 -25.41
CA ASN A 70 -0.10 30.14 -24.60
C ASN A 70 0.10 29.91 -23.09
N THR A 71 -0.08 28.70 -22.56
CA THR A 71 0.21 28.42 -21.15
C THR A 71 1.64 27.90 -20.99
N HIS A 72 2.44 28.61 -20.21
CA HIS A 72 3.82 28.21 -19.90
C HIS A 72 3.94 27.76 -18.43
N PRO A 73 3.96 26.44 -18.13
CA PRO A 73 4.15 25.96 -16.78
C PRO A 73 5.59 26.24 -16.32
N GLN A 74 5.75 26.97 -15.22
CA GLN A 74 7.06 27.29 -14.63
C GLN A 74 7.42 26.37 -13.46
N VAL A 75 6.41 25.87 -12.75
CA VAL A 75 6.58 25.03 -11.55
C VAL A 75 5.63 23.85 -11.60
N LEU A 76 6.13 22.70 -11.11
CA LEU A 76 5.37 21.46 -10.93
C LEU A 76 5.57 20.95 -9.50
N ALA A 77 4.50 20.48 -8.87
CA ALA A 77 4.53 19.87 -7.54
C ALA A 77 3.54 18.70 -7.45
N PHE A 78 3.99 17.57 -6.90
CA PHE A 78 3.10 16.46 -6.57
C PHE A 78 2.41 16.71 -5.23
N SER A 79 1.15 16.31 -5.15
CA SER A 79 0.44 16.23 -3.87
C SER A 79 1.07 15.14 -3.00
N LEU A 80 1.11 15.38 -1.68
CA LEU A 80 1.70 14.44 -0.71
C LEU A 80 0.99 13.07 -0.70
N ASP A 81 -0.29 13.05 -1.04
CA ASP A 81 -1.11 11.85 -1.13
C ASP A 81 -0.95 11.10 -2.47
N GLY A 82 -0.14 11.61 -3.40
CA GLY A 82 0.09 11.00 -4.70
C GLY A 82 -1.14 10.95 -5.59
N GLN A 83 -2.17 11.77 -5.35
CA GLN A 83 -3.37 11.80 -6.20
C GLN A 83 -3.28 12.80 -7.35
N TYR A 84 -2.53 13.88 -7.15
CA TYR A 84 -2.55 15.04 -8.06
C TYR A 84 -1.15 15.56 -8.36
N LEU A 85 -1.03 16.14 -9.55
CA LEU A 85 0.08 16.98 -9.96
C LEU A 85 -0.45 18.40 -10.14
N VAL A 86 0.21 19.37 -9.53
CA VAL A 86 -0.13 20.79 -9.61
C VAL A 86 0.89 21.48 -10.50
N SER A 87 0.42 22.28 -11.46
CA SER A 87 1.26 23.15 -12.27
C SER A 87 0.93 24.61 -12.02
N GLY A 88 1.97 25.43 -11.82
CA GLY A 88 1.87 26.88 -11.79
C GLY A 88 2.33 27.46 -13.12
N SER A 89 1.46 28.23 -13.78
CA SER A 89 1.77 28.92 -15.04
C SER A 89 2.25 30.36 -14.81
N SER A 90 3.03 30.90 -15.74
CA SER A 90 3.38 32.32 -15.81
C SER A 90 2.17 33.25 -15.85
N ASP A 91 1.04 32.76 -16.32
CA ASP A 91 -0.19 33.53 -16.51
C ASP A 91 -0.95 33.74 -15.17
N GLY A 92 -0.40 33.22 -14.07
CA GLY A 92 -1.00 33.31 -12.73
C GLY A 92 -2.05 32.24 -12.43
N PHE A 93 -2.32 31.34 -13.39
CA PHE A 93 -3.22 30.21 -13.18
C PHE A 93 -2.51 29.02 -12.54
N ILE A 94 -3.25 28.33 -11.67
CA ILE A 94 -2.86 27.06 -11.06
C ILE A 94 -3.78 25.99 -11.61
N GLU A 95 -3.18 24.97 -12.20
CA GLU A 95 -3.89 23.85 -12.82
C GLU A 95 -3.61 22.56 -12.05
N ILE A 96 -4.66 21.76 -11.85
CA ILE A 96 -4.58 20.50 -11.10
C ILE A 96 -4.84 19.36 -12.07
N TRP A 97 -3.90 18.44 -12.12
CA TRP A 97 -3.89 17.33 -13.05
C TRP A 97 -3.99 16.00 -12.30
N ASN A 98 -4.78 15.09 -12.85
CA ASN A 98 -4.64 13.68 -12.52
C ASN A 98 -3.50 13.12 -13.38
N PHE A 99 -2.31 12.94 -12.79
CA PHE A 99 -1.11 12.52 -13.54
C PHE A 99 -1.14 11.05 -14.00
N ILE A 100 -2.07 10.23 -13.50
CA ILE A 100 -2.27 8.87 -13.99
C ILE A 100 -3.02 8.91 -15.33
N THR A 101 -4.00 9.80 -15.46
CA THR A 101 -4.86 9.90 -16.66
C THR A 101 -4.47 11.03 -17.62
N GLY A 102 -3.63 11.97 -17.19
CA GLY A 102 -3.23 13.16 -17.96
C GLY A 102 -4.31 14.21 -18.10
N LYS A 103 -5.42 14.11 -17.36
CA LYS A 103 -6.58 15.01 -17.50
C LYS A 103 -6.54 16.13 -16.47
N LEU A 104 -6.85 17.35 -16.94
CA LEU A 104 -7.08 18.51 -16.11
C LEU A 104 -8.36 18.30 -15.27
N ARG A 105 -8.24 18.49 -13.96
CA ARG A 105 -9.36 18.50 -13.03
C ARG A 105 -9.96 19.91 -13.04
N LYS A 106 -11.18 20.03 -13.58
CA LYS A 106 -11.88 21.31 -13.69
C LYS A 106 -12.73 21.67 -12.47
N ASP A 107 -12.95 20.69 -11.58
CA ASP A 107 -13.82 20.85 -10.42
C ASP A 107 -12.98 20.87 -9.14
N LEU A 108 -12.90 22.04 -8.50
CA LEU A 108 -12.64 22.16 -7.07
C LEU A 108 -14.00 22.09 -6.36
N LYS A 109 -14.24 21.05 -5.56
CA LYS A 109 -15.33 21.02 -4.59
C LYS A 109 -14.75 21.20 -3.20
#